data_AF-A0A9P0PLH8-F1
#
_entry.id   AF-A0A9P0PLH8-F1
#
_cell.length_a   1.000
_cell.length_b   1.000
_cell.length_c   1.000
_cell.angle_alpha   90.00
_cell.angle_beta   90.00
_cell.angle_gamma   90.00
#
_symmetry.space_group_name_H-M   'P 1'
#
loop_
_entity.id
_entity.type
_entity.pdbx_description
1 polymer ?
#
loop_
_entity_poly.entity_id
_entity_poly.type
_entity_poly.pdbx_seq_one_letter_code
_entity_poly.pdbx_strand_id
1 'polypeptide(L)'
;QNTYTNADKLLAAAEELAHTGECDPDEIYSVAHELEAHVTSFAARVEQRRRRLDLAVLFYTHEKELSNWVDDLRQELQNDESIAESLETTERLLEETARHREQSIDACASTIAQGEALLQELR
;
A
#
# COMPACT_ATOMS: atom_id res chain seq x y z
N GLN A 1 -11.90 -17.51 -2.77
CA GLN A 1 -12.70 -17.94 -3.94
C GLN A 1 -14.16 -18.26 -3.61
N ASN A 2 -14.51 -18.69 -2.39
CA ASN A 2 -15.87 -19.22 -2.14
C ASN A 2 -17.01 -18.20 -2.14
N THR A 3 -16.82 -16.95 -1.70
CA THR A 3 -17.92 -15.98 -1.58
C THR A 3 -18.45 -15.49 -2.94
N TYR A 4 -17.55 -15.06 -3.85
CA TYR A 4 -17.94 -14.59 -5.18
C TYR A 4 -18.56 -15.70 -6.01
N THR A 5 -17.92 -16.87 -6.06
CA THR A 5 -18.46 -18.03 -6.78
C THR A 5 -19.79 -18.53 -6.21
N ASN A 6 -20.06 -18.33 -4.91
CA ASN A 6 -21.36 -18.66 -4.33
C ASN A 6 -22.42 -17.62 -4.72
N ALA A 7 -22.08 -16.33 -4.73
CA ALA A 7 -22.97 -15.28 -5.21
C ALA A 7 -23.34 -15.48 -6.69
N ASP A 8 -22.36 -15.79 -7.55
CA ASP A 8 -22.61 -16.05 -8.98
C ASP A 8 -23.59 -17.21 -9.17
N LYS A 9 -23.44 -18.28 -8.38
CA LYS A 9 -24.36 -19.43 -8.40
C LYS A 9 -25.76 -19.06 -7.92
N LEU A 10 -25.88 -18.25 -6.88
CA LEU A 10 -27.16 -17.80 -6.36
C LEU A 10 -27.88 -16.89 -7.35
N LEU A 11 -27.15 -15.99 -8.03
CA LEU A 11 -27.70 -15.12 -9.07
C LEU A 11 -28.17 -15.93 -10.29
N ALA A 12 -27.38 -16.91 -10.74
CA ALA A 12 -27.80 -17.81 -11.82
C ALA A 12 -29.04 -18.65 -11.44
N ALA A 13 -29.11 -19.17 -10.21
CA ALA A 13 -30.27 -19.89 -9.72
C ALA A 13 -31.51 -18.99 -9.59
N ALA A 14 -31.33 -17.73 -9.20
CA ALA A 14 -32.41 -16.75 -9.16
C ALA A 14 -32.94 -16.43 -10.57
N GLU A 15 -32.06 -16.27 -11.56
CA GLU A 15 -32.47 -16.15 -12.97
C GLU A 15 -33.30 -17.35 -13.41
N GLU A 16 -32.82 -18.58 -13.20
CA GLU A 16 -33.58 -19.78 -13.59
C GLU A 16 -34.96 -19.82 -12.91
N LEU A 17 -35.03 -19.53 -11.61
CA LEU A 17 -36.28 -19.53 -10.83
C LEU A 17 -37.29 -18.48 -11.34
N ALA A 18 -36.82 -17.30 -11.75
CA ALA A 18 -37.69 -16.27 -12.33
C ALA A 18 -38.32 -16.72 -13.67
N HIS A 19 -37.67 -17.61 -14.42
CA HIS A 19 -38.16 -18.12 -15.71
C HIS A 19 -39.09 -19.35 -15.59
N THR A 20 -39.15 -20.02 -14.43
CA THR A 20 -40.03 -21.19 -14.26
C THR A 20 -41.51 -20.83 -14.17
N GLY A 21 -41.82 -19.59 -13.77
CA GLY A 21 -43.19 -19.11 -13.53
C GLY A 21 -43.80 -19.62 -12.21
N GLU A 22 -43.03 -20.30 -11.36
CA GLU A 22 -43.49 -20.82 -10.06
C GLU A 22 -43.52 -19.75 -8.96
N CYS A 23 -42.87 -18.61 -9.19
CA CYS A 23 -42.72 -17.49 -8.26
C CYS A 23 -42.94 -16.16 -8.99
N ASP A 24 -43.19 -15.08 -8.25
CA ASP A 24 -43.24 -13.73 -8.81
C ASP A 24 -41.82 -13.31 -9.26
N PRO A 25 -41.58 -13.09 -10.56
CA PRO A 25 -40.27 -12.70 -11.07
C PRO A 25 -39.78 -11.37 -10.48
N ASP A 26 -40.68 -10.43 -10.21
CA ASP A 26 -40.30 -9.10 -9.71
C ASP A 26 -39.72 -9.19 -8.29
N GLU A 27 -40.28 -10.06 -7.44
CA GLU A 27 -39.73 -10.33 -6.10
C GLU A 27 -38.35 -11.01 -6.18
N ILE A 28 -38.18 -11.97 -7.09
CA ILE A 28 -36.90 -12.66 -7.28
C ILE A 28 -35.82 -11.68 -7.74
N TYR A 29 -36.11 -10.85 -8.75
CA TYR A 29 -35.16 -9.87 -9.26
C TYR A 29 -34.79 -8.82 -8.22
N SER A 30 -35.75 -8.41 -7.38
CA SER A 30 -35.47 -7.50 -6.27
C SER A 30 -34.43 -8.08 -5.31
N VAL A 31 -34.58 -9.35 -4.90
CA VAL A 31 -33.62 -10.02 -4.00
C VAL A 31 -32.26 -10.24 -4.68
N ALA A 32 -32.26 -10.60 -5.97
CA ALA A 32 -31.03 -10.78 -6.74
C ALA A 32 -30.24 -9.46 -6.85
N HIS A 33 -30.92 -8.34 -7.12
CA HIS A 33 -30.29 -7.01 -7.15
C HIS A 33 -29.70 -6.61 -5.80
N GLU A 34 -30.40 -6.91 -4.70
CA GLU A 34 -29.88 -6.64 -3.36
C GLU A 34 -28.61 -7.46 -3.07
N LEU A 35 -28.60 -8.74 -3.46
CA LEU A 35 -27.42 -9.59 -3.35
C LEU A 35 -26.25 -9.04 -4.17
N GLU A 36 -26.49 -8.63 -5.42
CA GLU A 36 -25.46 -8.06 -6.30
C GLU A 36 -24.88 -6.76 -5.72
N ALA A 37 -25.75 -5.89 -5.18
CA ALA A 37 -25.33 -4.66 -4.51
C ALA A 37 -24.44 -4.97 -3.28
N HIS A 38 -24.82 -5.97 -2.48
CA HIS A 38 -24.02 -6.41 -1.34
C HIS A 38 -22.66 -7.00 -1.74
N VAL A 39 -22.62 -7.80 -2.80
CA VAL A 39 -21.37 -8.41 -3.31
C VAL A 39 -20.45 -7.34 -3.86
N THR A 40 -20.96 -6.40 -4.64
CA THR A 40 -20.20 -5.26 -5.16
C THR A 40 -19.64 -4.40 -4.03
N SER A 41 -20.46 -4.07 -3.04
CA SER A 41 -20.03 -3.32 -1.85
C SER A 41 -18.97 -4.07 -1.04
N PHE A 42 -19.14 -5.38 -0.87
CA PHE A 42 -18.14 -6.22 -0.22
C PHE A 42 -16.82 -6.22 -0.99
N ALA A 43 -16.85 -6.37 -2.31
CA ALA A 43 -15.66 -6.34 -3.16
C ALA A 43 -14.89 -5.02 -3.02
N ALA A 44 -15.61 -3.90 -3.10
CA ALA A 44 -15.02 -2.58 -2.92
C ALA A 44 -14.32 -2.43 -1.57
N ARG A 45 -14.93 -2.90 -0.48
CA ARG A 45 -14.32 -2.88 0.87
C ARG A 45 -13.09 -3.79 0.98
N VAL A 46 -13.14 -4.97 0.38
CA VAL A 46 -12.00 -5.90 0.38
C VAL A 46 -10.83 -5.30 -0.38
N GLU A 47 -11.08 -4.71 -1.54
CA GLU A 47 -10.05 -4.09 -2.36
C GLU A 47 -9.46 -2.84 -1.68
N GLN A 48 -10.30 -2.00 -1.09
CA GLN A 48 -9.86 -0.85 -0.28
C GLN A 48 -8.98 -1.31 0.90
N ARG A 49 -9.38 -2.37 1.60
CA ARG A 49 -8.59 -2.93 2.70
C ARG A 49 -7.25 -3.48 2.21
N ARG A 50 -7.22 -4.18 1.07
CA ARG A 50 -6.00 -4.69 0.46
C ARG A 50 -5.05 -3.54 0.13
N ARG A 51 -5.53 -2.50 -0.55
CA ARG A 51 -4.73 -1.32 -0.90
C ARG A 51 -4.17 -0.61 0.33
N ARG A 52 -4.96 -0.44 1.38
CA ARG A 52 -4.50 0.12 2.67
C ARG A 52 -3.37 -0.71 3.28
N LEU A 53 -3.50 -2.04 3.27
CA LEU A 53 -2.46 -2.94 3.80
C LEU A 53 -1.19 -2.90 2.95
N ASP A 54 -1.32 -2.90 1.62
CA ASP A 54 -0.17 -2.84 0.71
C ASP A 54 0.63 -1.55 0.93
N LEU A 55 -0.05 -0.39 1.02
CA LEU A 55 0.60 0.88 1.32
C LEU A 55 1.20 0.93 2.72
N ALA A 56 0.54 0.34 3.72
CA ALA A 56 1.07 0.29 5.08
C ALA A 56 2.35 -0.54 5.14
N VAL A 57 2.37 -1.72 4.52
CA VAL A 57 3.56 -2.57 4.46
C VAL A 57 4.69 -1.83 3.75
N LEU A 58 4.43 -1.18 2.62
CA LEU A 58 5.42 -0.40 1.89
C LEU A 58 6.01 0.72 2.78
N PHE A 59 5.14 1.55 3.36
CA PHE A 59 5.54 2.68 4.18
C PHE A 59 6.35 2.25 5.41
N TYR A 60 5.85 1.30 6.21
CA TYR A 60 6.54 0.88 7.44
C TYR A 60 7.82 0.10 7.17
N THR A 61 7.94 -0.56 6.01
CA THR A 61 9.21 -1.19 5.60
C THR A 61 10.25 -0.11 5.34
N HIS A 62 9.93 0.87 4.49
CA HIS A 62 10.86 1.93 4.14
C HIS A 62 11.14 2.91 5.28
N GLU A 63 10.16 3.18 6.15
CA GLU A 63 10.37 3.97 7.37
C GLU A 63 11.40 3.30 8.27
N LYS A 64 11.30 1.98 8.47
CA LYS A 64 12.26 1.23 9.28
C LYS A 64 13.64 1.19 8.63
N GLU A 65 13.73 0.96 7.32
CA GLU A 65 14.99 1.00 6.59
C GLU A 65 15.66 2.37 6.70
N LEU A 66 14.89 3.45 6.55
CA LEU A 66 15.37 4.82 6.71
C LEU A 66 15.84 5.09 8.15
N SER A 67 15.09 4.64 9.15
CA SER A 67 15.46 4.78 10.57
C SER A 67 16.78 4.06 10.88
N ASN A 68 16.94 2.81 10.44
CA ASN A 68 18.20 2.07 10.60
C ASN A 68 19.36 2.78 9.89
N TRP A 69 19.14 3.21 8.65
CA TRP A 69 20.16 3.90 7.87
C TRP A 69 20.61 5.22 8.52
N VAL A 70 19.68 5.98 9.12
CA VAL A 70 20.00 7.19 9.88
C VAL A 70 20.83 6.86 11.12
N ASP A 71 20.52 5.77 11.82
CA ASP A 71 21.27 5.33 12.99
C ASP A 71 22.70 4.90 12.61
N ASP A 72 22.86 4.14 11.51
CA ASP A 72 24.16 3.75 10.97
C ASP A 72 24.98 5.00 10.58
N LEU A 73 24.39 5.96 9.87
CA LEU A 73 25.06 7.21 9.49
C LEU A 73 25.51 8.03 10.70
N ARG A 74 24.69 8.08 11.76
CA ARG A 74 25.05 8.76 13.01
C ARG A 74 26.24 8.09 13.68
N GLN A 75 26.27 6.75 13.67
CA GLN A 75 27.37 5.99 14.24
C GLN A 75 28.66 6.19 13.44
N GLU A 76 28.59 6.17 12.10
CA GLU A 76 29.73 6.47 11.22
C GLU A 76 30.29 7.87 11.51
N LEU A 77 29.42 8.88 11.57
CA LEU A 77 29.83 10.27 11.82
C LEU A 77 30.42 10.49 13.23
N GLN A 78 29.98 9.72 14.23
CA GLN A 78 30.52 9.77 15.59
C GLN A 78 31.87 9.06 15.73
N ASN A 79 32.10 8.02 14.92
CA ASN A 79 33.33 7.23 14.94
C ASN A 79 34.40 7.79 14.00
N ASP A 80 34.05 8.72 13.12
CA ASP A 80 34.99 9.39 12.24
C ASP A 80 35.82 10.44 13.01
N GLU A 81 36.89 9.97 13.65
CA GLU A 81 37.93 10.81 14.25
C GLU A 81 39.01 11.23 13.22
N SER A 82 38.81 10.94 11.93
CA SER A 82 39.86 11.14 10.93
C SER A 82 39.89 12.59 10.42
N ILE A 83 41.03 13.25 10.63
CA ILE A 83 41.32 14.54 9.99
C ILE A 83 41.91 14.22 8.62
N ALA A 84 41.31 14.73 7.54
CA ALA A 84 41.84 14.56 6.20
C ALA A 84 43.29 15.06 6.12
N GLU A 85 44.23 14.17 5.79
CA GLU A 85 45.67 14.47 5.79
C GLU A 85 46.15 15.16 4.51
N SER A 86 45.29 15.28 3.49
CA SER A 86 45.60 15.91 2.21
C SER A 86 44.40 16.61 1.56
N LEU A 87 44.68 17.52 0.62
CA LEU A 87 43.65 18.19 -0.19
C LEU A 87 42.82 17.17 -0.99
N GLU A 88 43.47 16.21 -1.65
CA GLU A 88 42.81 15.16 -2.42
C GLU A 88 41.86 14.32 -1.55
N THR A 89 42.29 13.96 -0.34
CA THR A 89 41.42 13.25 0.63
C THR A 89 40.23 14.10 1.05
N THR A 90 40.44 15.41 1.23
CA THR A 90 39.38 16.35 1.60
C THR A 90 38.33 16.49 0.49
N GLU A 91 38.78 16.63 -0.77
CA GLU A 91 37.91 16.73 -1.94
C GLU A 91 37.06 15.46 -2.12
N ARG A 92 37.68 14.28 -1.99
CA ARG A 92 36.97 12.99 -2.04
C ARG A 92 35.89 12.88 -0.96
N LEU A 93 36.22 13.23 0.29
CA LEU A 93 35.25 13.19 1.40
C LEU A 93 34.10 14.18 1.20
N LEU A 94 34.36 15.34 0.61
CA LEU A 94 33.34 16.33 0.28
C LEU A 94 32.36 15.80 -0.77
N GLU A 95 32.86 15.16 -1.84
CA GLU A 95 32.02 14.52 -2.86
C GLU A 95 31.17 13.38 -2.28
N GLU A 96 31.77 12.55 -1.45
CA GLU A 96 31.08 11.44 -0.78
C GLU A 96 29.96 11.95 0.15
N THR A 97 30.25 13.00 0.92
CA THR A 97 29.25 13.67 1.78
C THR A 97 28.12 14.28 0.97
N ALA A 98 28.43 14.93 -0.16
CA ALA A 98 27.43 15.52 -1.04
C ALA A 98 26.49 14.44 -1.62
N ARG A 99 27.05 13.31 -2.05
CA ARG A 99 26.29 12.15 -2.53
C ARG A 99 25.40 11.55 -1.44
N HIS A 100 25.94 11.33 -0.24
CA HIS A 100 25.15 10.81 0.89
C HIS A 100 24.00 11.75 1.23
N ARG A 101 24.23 13.07 1.22
CA ARG A 101 23.18 14.08 1.43
C ARG A 101 22.06 13.97 0.39
N GLU A 102 22.39 13.82 -0.89
CA GLU A 102 21.39 13.68 -1.96
C GLU A 102 20.55 12.41 -1.76
N GLN A 103 21.20 11.27 -1.55
CA GLN A 103 20.53 10.00 -1.26
C GLN A 103 19.62 10.07 -0.02
N SER A 104 20.04 10.80 1.01
CA SER A 104 19.24 11.03 2.22
C SER A 104 17.93 11.75 1.90
N ILE A 105 18.03 12.81 1.09
CA ILE A 105 16.90 13.66 0.72
C ILE A 105 15.91 12.84 -0.11
N ASP A 106 16.41 12.08 -1.08
CA ASP A 106 15.57 11.24 -1.94
C ASP A 106 14.84 10.15 -1.16
N ALA A 107 15.55 9.46 -0.25
CA ALA A 107 14.95 8.44 0.61
C ALA A 107 13.87 9.05 1.52
N CYS A 108 14.14 10.19 2.14
CA CYS A 108 13.16 10.91 2.97
C CYS A 108 11.94 11.35 2.16
N ALA A 109 12.15 11.95 0.99
CA ALA A 109 11.07 12.41 0.12
C ALA A 109 10.17 11.24 -0.33
N SER A 110 10.78 10.10 -0.70
CA SER A 110 10.06 8.88 -1.08
C SER A 110 9.22 8.33 0.08
N THR A 111 9.80 8.21 1.29
CA THR A 111 9.08 7.72 2.48
C THR A 111 7.94 8.66 2.88
N ILE A 112 8.13 9.98 2.78
CA ILE A 112 7.08 10.99 3.02
C ILE A 112 5.94 10.80 2.02
N ALA A 113 6.23 10.71 0.72
CA ALA A 113 5.21 10.54 -0.31
C ALA A 113 4.39 9.25 -0.10
N GLN A 114 5.02 8.17 0.34
CA GLN A 114 4.34 6.93 0.70
C GLN A 114 3.42 7.09 1.93
N GLY A 115 3.90 7.81 2.95
CA GLY A 115 3.10 8.15 4.12
C GLY A 115 1.88 9.00 3.76
N GLU A 116 2.05 9.99 2.87
CA GLU A 116 0.94 10.80 2.35
C GLU A 116 -0.08 9.96 1.58
N ALA A 117 0.38 9.04 0.72
CA ALA A 117 -0.50 8.11 0.01
C ALA A 117 -1.29 7.22 0.98
N LEU A 118 -0.63 6.69 2.01
CA LEU A 118 -1.30 5.90 3.05
C LEU A 118 -2.35 6.72 3.82
N LEU A 119 -2.01 7.95 4.20
CA LEU A 119 -2.94 8.86 4.89
C LEU A 119 -4.17 9.21 4.03
N GLN A 120 -3.98 9.40 2.72
CA GLN A 120 -5.08 9.62 1.79
C GLN A 120 -6.00 8.41 1.73
N GLU A 121 -5.46 7.19 1.73
CA GLU A 121 -6.28 5.97 1.73
C GLU A 121 -7.02 5.72 3.04
N LEU A 122 -6.50 6.23 4.18
CA LEU A 122 -7.09 6.05 5.50
C LEU A 122 -8.22 7.04 5.81
N ARG A 123 -8.22 8.22 5.18
CA ARG A 123 -9.31 9.21 5.24
C ARG A 123 -10.59 8.67 4.61
#